data_AF-A0A069PFW3-F1
#
_entry.id   AF-A0A069PFW3-F1
#
_cell.length_a   1.000
_cell.length_b   1.000
_cell.length_c   1.000
_cell.angle_alpha   90.00
_cell.angle_beta   90.00
_cell.angle_gamma   90.00
#
_symmetry.space_group_name_H-M   'P 1'
#
loop_
_entity.id
_entity.type
_entity.pdbx_description
1 polymer ?
#
loop_
_entity_poly.entity_id
_entity_poly.type
_entity_poly.pdbx_seq_one_letter_code
_entity_poly.pdbx_strand_id
1 'polypeptide(L)' 'MDKFEARALFDSASEMADAIVTAKYGYCDPTDKVHGAAYDKAFYGLLSEHFSDMTIPDLMAWIGY' A
#
# COMPACT_ATOMS: atom_id res chain seq x y z
N MET A 1 15.41 -5.13 8.42
CA MET A 1 14.90 -4.96 7.06
C MET A 1 15.81 -4.01 6.31
N ASP A 2 16.29 -4.42 5.14
CA ASP A 2 17.05 -3.54 4.25
C ASP A 2 16.14 -2.82 3.23
N LYS A 3 16.72 -1.92 2.43
CA LYS A 3 15.98 -1.12 1.46
C LYS A 3 15.28 -1.96 0.37
N PHE A 4 15.89 -3.07 -0.06
CA PHE A 4 15.31 -3.93 -1.09
C PHE A 4 14.13 -4.72 -0.54
N GLU A 5 14.26 -5.25 0.67
CA GLU A 5 13.15 -5.92 1.37
C GLU A 5 11.98 -4.97 1.60
N ALA A 6 12.25 -3.74 2.03
CA ALA A 6 11.22 -2.74 2.26
C ALA A 6 10.50 -2.32 0.98
N ARG A 7 11.25 -2.19 -0.12
CA ARG A 7 10.67 -1.93 -1.44
C ARG A 7 9.77 -3.07 -1.89
N ALA A 8 10.22 -4.31 -1.72
CA ALA A 8 9.43 -5.49 -2.05
C ALA A 8 8.14 -5.57 -1.23
N LEU A 9 8.19 -5.25 0.08
CA LEU A 9 6.98 -5.18 0.91
C LEU A 9 6.05 -4.05 0.49
N PHE A 10 6.58 -2.89 0.12
CA PHE A 10 5.78 -1.77 -0.38
C PHE A 10 5.05 -2.15 -1.67
N ASP A 11 5.78 -2.71 -2.65
CA ASP A 11 5.20 -3.13 -3.92
C ASP A 11 4.18 -4.27 -3.71
N SER A 12 4.49 -5.22 -2.82
CA SER A 12 3.56 -6.31 -2.46
C SER A 12 2.29 -5.81 -1.76
N ALA A 13 2.41 -4.84 -0.85
CA ALA A 13 1.25 -4.21 -0.20
C ALA A 13 0.37 -3.47 -1.23
N SER A 14 0.99 -2.86 -2.24
CA SER A 14 0.27 -2.18 -3.33
C SER A 14 -0.54 -3.16 -4.16
N GLU A 15 0.05 -4.29 -4.57
CA GLU A 15 -0.64 -5.34 -5.30
C GLU A 15 -1.78 -5.97 -4.49
N MET A 16 -1.57 -6.21 -3.20
CA MET A 16 -2.62 -6.75 -2.32
C MET A 16 -3.77 -5.77 -2.13
N ALA A 17 -3.49 -4.47 -1.97
CA ALA A 17 -4.52 -3.45 -1.87
C ALA A 17 -5.38 -3.38 -3.14
N ASP A 18 -4.76 -3.45 -4.31
CA ASP A 18 -5.50 -3.54 -5.59
C ASP A 18 -6.39 -4.79 -5.65
N ALA A 19 -5.84 -5.96 -5.31
CA ALA A 19 -6.58 -7.21 -5.29
C ALA A 19 -7.79 -7.17 -4.33
N ILE A 20 -7.65 -6.52 -3.16
CA ILE A 20 -8.75 -6.34 -2.19
C ILE A 20 -9.85 -5.45 -2.78
N VAL A 21 -9.49 -4.34 -3.44
CA VAL A 21 -10.46 -3.46 -4.09
C VAL A 21 -11.15 -4.19 -5.24
N THR A 22 -10.39 -4.86 -6.09
CA THR A 22 -10.91 -5.67 -7.20
C THR A 22 -11.84 -6.79 -6.71
N ALA A 23 -11.51 -7.47 -5.62
CA ALA A 23 -12.37 -8.50 -5.03
C ALA A 23 -13.70 -7.92 -4.50
N LYS A 24 -13.70 -6.67 -4.03
CA LYS A 24 -14.88 -6.01 -3.46
C LYS A 24 -15.78 -5.35 -4.51
N TYR A 25 -15.19 -4.77 -5.56
CA TYR A 25 -15.90 -3.95 -6.55
C TYR A 25 -15.91 -4.55 -7.97
N GLY A 26 -15.20 -5.66 -8.18
CA GLY A 26 -15.06 -6.35 -9.48
C GLY A 26 -13.89 -5.82 -10.32
N TYR A 27 -13.43 -4.60 -10.06
CA TYR A 27 -12.24 -3.97 -10.66
C TYR A 27 -11.72 -2.86 -9.74
N CYS A 28 -10.46 -2.48 -9.93
CA CYS A 28 -9.87 -1.30 -9.31
C CYS A 28 -9.83 -0.14 -10.32
N ASP A 29 -10.25 1.05 -9.88
CA ASP A 29 -10.23 2.28 -10.69
C ASP A 29 -9.55 3.37 -9.87
N PRO A 30 -8.32 3.78 -10.25
CA PRO A 30 -7.56 4.76 -9.48
C PRO A 30 -8.16 6.18 -9.57
N THR A 31 -9.11 6.43 -10.47
CA THR A 31 -9.79 7.74 -10.59
C THR A 31 -11.08 7.81 -9.78
N ASP A 32 -11.62 6.66 -9.36
CA ASP A 32 -12.80 6.58 -8.51
C ASP A 32 -12.42 6.81 -7.03
N LYS A 33 -13.11 7.74 -6.39
CA LYS A 33 -12.81 8.14 -5.00
C LYS A 33 -13.11 7.04 -3.99
N VAL A 34 -14.10 6.17 -4.26
CA VAL A 34 -14.47 5.06 -3.38
C VAL A 34 -13.41 3.96 -3.48
N HIS A 35 -12.95 3.65 -4.70
CA HIS A 35 -11.86 2.71 -4.94
C HIS A 35 -10.56 3.22 -4.30
N GLY A 36 -10.20 4.49 -4.52
CA GLY A 36 -9.02 5.11 -3.90
C GLY A 36 -9.06 5.06 -2.37
N ALA A 37 -10.19 5.40 -1.74
CA ALA A 37 -10.32 5.32 -0.29
C ALA A 37 -10.24 3.87 0.25
N ALA A 38 -10.79 2.90 -0.49
CA ALA A 38 -10.69 1.49 -0.13
C ALA A 38 -9.27 0.96 -0.30
N TYR A 39 -8.58 1.36 -1.37
CA TYR A 39 -7.18 1.06 -1.65
C TYR A 39 -6.29 1.60 -0.54
N ASP A 40 -6.37 2.89 -0.24
CA ASP A 40 -5.55 3.54 0.80
C ASP A 40 -5.73 2.85 2.16
N LYS A 41 -6.98 2.55 2.51
CA LYS A 41 -7.27 1.84 3.77
C LYS A 41 -6.61 0.47 3.83
N ALA A 42 -6.65 -0.30 2.74
CA ALA A 42 -6.01 -1.61 2.68
C ALA A 42 -4.48 -1.49 2.68
N PHE A 43 -3.94 -0.60 1.84
CA PHE A 43 -2.52 -0.36 1.67
C PHE A 43 -1.85 0.10 2.96
N TYR A 44 -2.40 1.13 3.61
CA TYR A 44 -1.85 1.61 4.88
C TYR A 44 -2.04 0.63 6.03
N GLY A 45 -3.12 -0.16 6.01
CA GLY A 45 -3.30 -1.27 6.94
C GLY A 45 -2.15 -2.28 6.85
N LEU A 46 -1.87 -2.76 5.64
CA LEU A 46 -0.80 -3.74 5.36
C LEU A 46 0.59 -3.17 5.69
N LEU A 47 0.86 -1.90 5.35
CA LEU A 47 2.12 -1.28 5.70
C LEU A 47 2.30 -1.10 7.21
N SER A 48 1.24 -0.82 7.95
CA SER A 48 1.33 -0.63 9.42
C SER A 48 1.77 -1.89 10.16
N GLU A 49 1.54 -3.08 9.59
CA GLU A 49 1.99 -4.36 10.18
C GLU A 49 3.51 -4.54 10.10
N HIS A 50 4.16 -3.92 9.11
CA HIS A 50 5.59 -4.07 8.83
C HIS A 50 6.43 -2.83 9.17
N PHE A 51 5.80 -1.65 9.18
CA PHE A 51 6.46 -0.35 9.33
C PHE A 51 5.86 0.50 10.46
N SER A 52 5.36 -0.12 11.52
CA SER A 52 4.67 0.56 12.64
C SER A 52 5.47 1.70 13.30
N ASP A 53 6.80 1.66 13.21
CA ASP A 53 7.71 2.66 13.79
C ASP A 53 8.08 3.81 12.83
N MET A 54 7.61 3.78 11.58
CA MET A 54 7.90 4.81 10.57
C MET A 54 6.63 5.51 10.09
N THR A 55 6.74 6.81 9.84
CA THR A 55 5.68 7.52 9.13
C THR A 55 5.73 7.17 7.64
N ILE A 56 4.59 7.27 6.94
CA ILE A 56 4.55 7.03 5.49
C ILE A 56 5.54 7.92 4.70
N PRO A 57 5.68 9.23 5.00
CA PRO A 57 6.72 10.04 4.38
C PRO A 57 8.14 9.51 4.61
N ASP A 58 8.46 9.05 5.83
CA ASP A 58 9.77 8.48 6.13
C ASP A 58 10.01 7.19 5.34
N LEU A 59 8.98 6.34 5.24
CA LEU A 59 9.02 5.12 4.45
C LEU A 59 9.26 5.44 2.97
N MET A 60 8.53 6.39 2.38
CA MET A 60 8.70 6.80 0.99
C MET A 60 10.12 7.34 0.74
N ALA A 61 10.61 8.23 1.60
CA ALA A 61 11.96 8.78 1.50
C ALA A 61 13.03 7.68 1.59
N TRP A 62 12.80 6.67 2.44
CA TRP A 62 13.73 5.57 2.65
C TRP A 62 13.78 4.60 1.45
N ILE A 63 12.63 4.26 0.88
CA ILE A 63 12.56 3.40 -0.33
C ILE A 63 12.83 4.15 -1.64
N GLY A 64 12.93 5.48 -1.60
CA GLY A 64 13.31 6.34 -2.72
C GLY A 64 12.15 6.73 -3.65
N TYR A 65 10.97 6.96 -3.09
CA TYR A 65 9.80 7.55 -3.77
C TYR A 65 9.72 9.06 -3.59
#